data_AF-A0A128EIP5-F1
#
_entry.id   AF-A0A128EIP5-F1
#
_cell.length_a   1.000
_cell.length_b   1.000
_cell.length_c   1.000
_cell.angle_alpha   90.00
_cell.angle_beta   90.00
_cell.angle_gamma   90.00
#
_symmetry.space_group_name_H-M   'P 1'
#
loop_
_entity.id
_entity.type
_entity.pdbx_description
1 polymer ?
#
loop_
_entity_poly.entity_id
_entity_poly.type
_entity_poly.pdbx_seq_one_letter_code
_entity_poly.pdbx_strand_id
1 'polypeptide(L)'
;MQNLHTAMSKNDKLTTMVNLYLMMDSKTRKSHIDEIIYKWAKVSNIDKNSRGNNIDARVMGVYEKITGKPFTWFGRINDNNPNGYVAPLIINSYNEFKSYVYTNLELQTTYKKLSLDLKYQHFNAQTNRYEYKFNSLNQELTKLYEAKKYDDIITLTDTIRKATIYKANYQNSLKTNLITLAKDDGKFLSIILGSVINGTSNSDNLYGTNENEFLIGDKGNDTLNGGNGNDIYSFSKGDDNDTIYDSAGANDTIIFNDIKSSQVKLTRDLADLVITTIDDKGVKTEDSITIQNYFNIVEELGNGVVENIKFSDGVIWDLNEILKNAPIIATDGDDRLTLTNKNDTFDSLGGDDTINGGNGNDTINGNDGDDILHGDNGNDILDGGSGDDTLEGGFGDDVLIGGRGNDILKGGVGNDIYVFDEMFGNDTIINSNHSANLTDVDCIKFNNLSSKDIKLIRDDKDLLLIKINHISIFKSILDRTNSIRVEDFFINDKENSTSLNSLSSIDKIIFSDKILNLQDIKNTVITPTNQDDIIYAYAIGSTISSLDGNDKLYRECR
;
A
#
# COMPACT_ATOMS: atom_id res chain seq x y z
N MET A 1 -8.59 -27.07 -39.09
CA MET A 1 -10.05 -27.24 -39.17
C MET A 1 -10.64 -26.32 -40.25
N GLN A 2 -11.85 -26.60 -40.75
CA GLN A 2 -12.57 -25.70 -41.68
C GLN A 2 -13.20 -24.53 -40.91
N ASN A 3 -13.32 -23.35 -41.53
CA ASN A 3 -14.04 -22.22 -40.92
C ASN A 3 -15.52 -22.59 -40.67
N LEU A 4 -16.18 -21.89 -39.74
CA LEU A 4 -17.54 -22.23 -39.31
C LEU A 4 -18.53 -22.27 -40.48
N HIS A 5 -18.42 -21.33 -41.42
CA HIS A 5 -19.28 -21.28 -42.61
C HIS A 5 -19.17 -22.54 -43.48
N THR A 6 -17.94 -22.98 -43.78
CA THR A 6 -17.71 -24.23 -44.52
C THR A 6 -18.14 -25.47 -43.72
N ALA A 7 -18.07 -25.43 -42.39
CA ALA A 7 -18.56 -26.52 -41.54
C ALA A 7 -20.09 -26.61 -41.55
N MET A 8 -20.78 -25.47 -41.50
CA MET A 8 -22.25 -25.37 -41.60
C MET A 8 -22.75 -25.92 -42.94
N SER A 9 -22.08 -25.59 -44.05
CA SER A 9 -22.48 -26.08 -45.37
C SER A 9 -22.38 -27.60 -45.55
N LYS A 10 -21.81 -28.32 -44.57
CA LYS A 10 -21.64 -29.79 -44.56
C LYS A 10 -22.37 -30.46 -43.40
N ASN A 11 -23.11 -29.71 -42.58
CA ASN A 11 -23.77 -30.21 -41.39
C ASN A 11 -25.05 -29.42 -41.07
N ASP A 12 -26.18 -29.92 -41.56
CA ASP A 12 -27.49 -29.28 -41.39
C ASP A 12 -27.85 -29.03 -39.92
N LYS A 13 -27.46 -29.92 -39.01
CA LYS A 13 -27.71 -29.73 -37.57
C LYS A 13 -26.93 -28.53 -37.02
N LEU A 14 -25.67 -28.35 -37.42
CA LEU A 14 -24.87 -27.19 -37.02
C LEU A 14 -25.47 -25.91 -37.61
N THR A 15 -25.96 -25.95 -38.85
CA THR A 15 -26.66 -24.82 -39.48
C THR A 15 -27.90 -24.44 -38.70
N THR A 16 -28.76 -25.39 -38.35
CA THR A 16 -29.96 -25.13 -37.53
C THR A 16 -29.60 -24.55 -36.17
N MET A 17 -28.57 -25.09 -35.49
CA MET A 17 -28.13 -24.57 -34.20
C MET A 17 -27.68 -23.10 -34.30
N VAL A 18 -26.87 -22.77 -35.30
CA VAL A 18 -26.42 -21.38 -35.51
C VAL A 18 -27.62 -20.48 -35.86
N ASN A 19 -28.56 -20.92 -36.70
CA ASN A 19 -29.74 -20.11 -37.02
C ASN A 19 -30.63 -19.84 -35.79
N LEU A 20 -30.84 -20.85 -34.94
CA LEU A 20 -31.58 -20.67 -33.68
C LEU A 20 -30.84 -19.73 -32.72
N TYR A 21 -29.52 -19.90 -32.61
CA TYR A 21 -28.66 -19.03 -31.83
C TYR A 21 -28.78 -17.56 -32.26
N LEU A 22 -28.87 -17.28 -33.56
CA LEU A 22 -29.04 -15.92 -34.07
C LEU A 22 -30.40 -15.28 -33.75
N MET A 23 -31.41 -16.09 -33.38
CA MET A 23 -32.73 -15.60 -32.95
C MET A 23 -32.79 -15.25 -31.46
N MET A 24 -31.76 -15.61 -30.69
CA MET A 24 -31.71 -15.38 -29.23
C MET A 24 -31.21 -13.96 -28.89
N ASP A 25 -31.58 -13.47 -27.71
CA ASP A 25 -30.98 -12.27 -27.12
C ASP A 25 -29.50 -12.51 -26.75
N SER A 26 -28.74 -11.42 -26.55
CA SER A 26 -27.30 -11.50 -26.33
C SER A 26 -26.91 -12.34 -25.09
N LYS A 27 -27.67 -12.25 -23.99
CA LYS A 27 -27.40 -13.02 -22.77
C LYS A 27 -27.60 -14.51 -23.02
N THR A 28 -28.68 -14.88 -23.70
CA THR A 28 -28.98 -16.27 -24.07
C THR A 28 -28.00 -16.81 -25.12
N ARG A 29 -27.50 -15.97 -26.03
CA ARG A 29 -26.43 -16.34 -26.97
C ARG A 29 -25.13 -16.71 -26.24
N LYS A 30 -24.72 -15.94 -25.23
CA LYS A 30 -23.47 -16.21 -24.50
C LYS A 30 -23.47 -17.59 -23.82
N SER A 31 -24.63 -18.09 -23.36
CA SER A 31 -24.73 -19.40 -22.70
C SER A 31 -24.72 -20.60 -23.65
N HIS A 32 -25.08 -20.43 -24.93
CA HIS A 32 -25.17 -21.53 -25.90
C HIS A 32 -23.95 -21.69 -26.82
N ILE A 33 -22.94 -20.82 -26.70
CA ILE A 33 -21.79 -20.84 -27.60
C ILE A 33 -20.96 -22.13 -27.49
N ASP A 34 -20.89 -22.74 -26.30
CA ASP A 34 -20.16 -24.00 -26.10
C ASP A 34 -20.75 -25.13 -26.96
N GLU A 35 -22.07 -25.19 -27.07
CA GLU A 35 -22.75 -26.22 -27.87
C GLU A 35 -22.40 -26.11 -29.36
N ILE A 36 -22.32 -24.87 -29.87
CA ILE A 36 -21.90 -24.59 -31.25
C ILE A 36 -20.44 -25.02 -31.44
N ILE A 37 -19.55 -24.65 -30.52
CA ILE A 37 -18.12 -25.00 -30.58
C ILE A 37 -17.94 -26.52 -30.54
N TYR A 38 -18.61 -27.22 -29.62
CA TYR A 38 -18.53 -28.67 -29.51
C TYR A 38 -19.06 -29.36 -30.77
N LYS A 39 -20.15 -28.84 -31.35
CA LYS A 39 -20.71 -29.40 -32.58
C LYS A 39 -19.79 -29.17 -33.78
N TRP A 40 -19.22 -27.97 -33.89
CA TRP A 40 -18.26 -27.61 -34.92
C TRP A 40 -16.99 -28.46 -34.83
N ALA A 41 -16.43 -28.65 -33.64
CA ALA A 41 -15.24 -29.46 -33.40
C ALA A 41 -15.51 -30.99 -33.46
N LYS A 42 -16.78 -31.40 -33.62
CA LYS A 42 -17.25 -32.79 -33.64
C LYS A 42 -16.95 -33.56 -32.36
N VAL A 43 -17.10 -32.89 -31.22
CA VAL A 43 -16.85 -33.46 -29.88
C VAL A 43 -18.11 -33.54 -29.01
N SER A 44 -19.29 -33.14 -29.53
CA SER A 44 -20.54 -33.16 -28.76
C SER A 44 -20.90 -34.51 -28.13
N ASN A 45 -20.43 -35.62 -28.72
CA ASN A 45 -20.74 -36.97 -28.25
C ASN A 45 -19.71 -37.50 -27.23
N ILE A 46 -18.65 -36.75 -26.92
CA ILE A 46 -17.68 -37.13 -25.88
C ILE A 46 -18.38 -36.97 -24.52
N ASP A 47 -18.33 -38.01 -23.70
CA ASP A 47 -18.76 -37.92 -22.30
C ASP A 47 -17.86 -36.92 -21.56
N LYS A 48 -18.47 -35.89 -20.96
CA LYS A 48 -17.78 -34.80 -20.26
C LYS A 48 -16.81 -35.29 -19.18
N ASN A 49 -17.06 -36.49 -18.60
CA ASN A 49 -16.25 -37.05 -17.52
C ASN A 49 -15.18 -38.05 -18.00
N SER A 50 -15.09 -38.33 -19.30
CA SER A 50 -14.20 -39.37 -19.86
C SER A 50 -12.70 -39.04 -19.75
N ARG A 51 -12.34 -37.86 -19.26
CA ARG A 51 -10.96 -37.39 -19.07
C ARG A 51 -10.68 -36.95 -17.63
N GLY A 52 -11.36 -37.55 -16.66
CA GLY A 52 -11.25 -37.19 -15.24
C GLY A 52 -12.23 -36.07 -14.85
N ASN A 53 -12.07 -35.54 -13.64
CA ASN A 53 -13.01 -34.58 -13.03
C ASN A 53 -12.51 -33.12 -13.05
N ASN A 54 -11.29 -32.87 -13.55
CA ASN A 54 -10.67 -31.54 -13.51
C ASN A 54 -11.04 -30.66 -14.71
N ILE A 55 -11.55 -31.26 -15.79
CA ILE A 55 -11.93 -30.54 -17.02
C ILE A 55 -13.06 -31.29 -17.73
N ASP A 56 -13.95 -30.55 -18.41
CA ASP A 56 -14.89 -31.16 -19.36
C ASP A 56 -14.10 -31.76 -20.54
N ALA A 57 -14.21 -33.08 -20.75
CA ALA A 57 -13.53 -33.78 -21.81
C ALA A 57 -13.83 -33.23 -23.23
N ARG A 58 -14.94 -32.53 -23.41
CA ARG A 58 -15.29 -31.86 -24.68
C ARG A 58 -14.44 -30.62 -24.90
N VAL A 59 -14.15 -29.83 -23.85
CA VAL A 59 -13.18 -28.71 -23.91
C VAL A 59 -11.82 -29.25 -24.36
N MET A 60 -11.42 -30.37 -23.76
CA MET A 60 -10.18 -31.05 -24.13
C MET A 60 -10.16 -31.50 -25.58
N GLY A 61 -11.25 -32.11 -26.04
CA GLY A 61 -11.41 -32.49 -27.45
C GLY A 61 -11.34 -31.30 -28.41
N VAL A 62 -11.86 -30.13 -28.03
CA VAL A 62 -11.72 -28.90 -28.83
C VAL A 62 -10.25 -28.50 -28.92
N TYR A 63 -9.54 -28.46 -27.79
CA TYR A 63 -8.12 -28.12 -27.72
C TYR A 63 -7.27 -29.03 -28.63
N GLU A 64 -7.46 -30.35 -28.56
CA GLU A 64 -6.74 -31.33 -29.38
C GLU A 64 -7.04 -31.16 -30.89
N LYS A 65 -8.28 -30.82 -31.25
CA LYS A 65 -8.66 -30.57 -32.65
C LYS A 65 -8.03 -29.29 -33.18
N ILE A 66 -7.94 -28.24 -32.36
CA ILE A 66 -7.36 -26.95 -32.76
C ILE A 66 -5.84 -27.08 -32.92
N THR A 67 -5.18 -27.70 -31.95
CA THR A 67 -3.72 -27.92 -31.96
C THR A 67 -3.29 -29.01 -32.95
N GLY A 68 -4.20 -29.89 -33.35
CA GLY A 68 -3.93 -31.01 -34.26
C GLY A 68 -3.15 -32.15 -33.61
N LYS A 69 -2.97 -32.13 -32.28
CA LYS A 69 -2.25 -33.16 -31.51
C LYS A 69 -3.09 -33.61 -30.32
N PRO A 70 -3.10 -34.91 -30.00
CA PRO A 70 -3.66 -35.37 -28.74
C PRO A 70 -2.82 -34.80 -27.59
N PHE A 71 -3.47 -34.57 -26.46
CA PHE A 71 -2.74 -34.17 -25.26
C PHE A 71 -2.03 -35.36 -24.63
N THR A 72 -0.86 -35.08 -24.06
CA THR A 72 -0.06 -36.06 -23.34
C THR A 72 0.53 -35.41 -22.09
N TRP A 73 0.32 -36.03 -20.94
CA TRP A 73 0.92 -35.59 -19.68
C TRP A 73 2.41 -35.99 -19.64
N PHE A 74 3.33 -35.01 -19.63
CA PHE A 74 4.79 -35.25 -19.67
C PHE A 74 5.25 -36.23 -20.79
N GLY A 75 4.61 -36.19 -21.96
CA GLY A 75 4.92 -37.10 -23.07
C GLY A 75 4.54 -38.57 -22.83
N ARG A 76 3.81 -38.87 -21.75
CA ARG A 76 3.24 -40.22 -21.52
C ARG A 76 2.04 -40.40 -22.42
N ILE A 77 2.18 -41.28 -23.41
CA ILE A 77 1.18 -41.53 -24.47
C ILE A 77 -0.16 -42.07 -23.92
N ASN A 78 -0.16 -42.63 -22.71
CA ASN A 78 -1.35 -43.23 -22.08
C ASN A 78 -1.99 -42.36 -20.99
N ASP A 79 -1.43 -41.19 -20.69
CA ASP A 79 -1.95 -40.28 -19.67
C ASP A 79 -2.54 -39.03 -20.33
N ASN A 80 -3.84 -39.13 -20.61
CA ASN A 80 -4.60 -38.14 -21.36
C ASN A 80 -5.44 -37.25 -20.43
N ASN A 81 -5.18 -37.26 -19.12
CA ASN A 81 -5.90 -36.46 -18.12
C ASN A 81 -5.05 -35.23 -17.73
N PRO A 82 -5.50 -33.99 -18.04
CA PRO A 82 -4.83 -32.80 -17.53
C PRO A 82 -5.07 -32.68 -16.02
N ASN A 83 -4.01 -32.90 -15.25
CA ASN A 83 -4.04 -32.80 -13.78
C ASN A 83 -4.05 -31.35 -13.29
N GLY A 84 -4.24 -31.18 -11.97
CA GLY A 84 -4.56 -29.95 -11.24
C GLY A 84 -4.13 -28.61 -11.86
N TYR A 85 -2.84 -28.36 -12.05
CA TYR A 85 -2.36 -27.05 -12.52
C TYR A 85 -2.57 -26.80 -14.03
N VAL A 86 -2.64 -27.85 -14.85
CA VAL A 86 -2.73 -27.70 -16.32
C VAL A 86 -4.17 -27.56 -16.80
N ALA A 87 -5.13 -28.18 -16.11
CA ALA A 87 -6.55 -28.04 -16.46
C ALA A 87 -7.00 -26.56 -16.51
N PRO A 88 -6.70 -25.70 -15.52
CA PRO A 88 -7.00 -24.27 -15.58
C PRO A 88 -6.41 -23.56 -16.81
N LEU A 89 -5.17 -23.89 -17.22
CA LEU A 89 -4.53 -23.27 -18.39
C LEU A 89 -5.26 -23.61 -19.69
N ILE A 90 -5.70 -24.86 -19.83
CA ILE A 90 -6.46 -25.32 -21.00
C ILE A 90 -7.87 -24.73 -20.99
N ILE A 91 -8.51 -24.68 -19.82
CA ILE A 91 -9.82 -24.03 -19.65
C ILE A 91 -9.72 -22.55 -20.03
N ASN A 92 -8.67 -21.85 -19.59
CA ASN A 92 -8.45 -20.45 -19.94
C ASN A 92 -8.26 -20.26 -21.45
N SER A 93 -7.41 -21.08 -22.07
CA SER A 93 -7.20 -21.08 -23.52
C SER A 93 -8.50 -21.34 -24.29
N TYR A 94 -9.33 -22.26 -23.80
CA TYR A 94 -10.65 -22.53 -24.38
C TYR A 94 -11.61 -21.35 -24.20
N ASN A 95 -11.64 -20.73 -23.04
CA ASN A 95 -12.49 -19.57 -22.76
C ASN A 95 -12.12 -18.36 -23.63
N GLU A 96 -10.83 -18.15 -23.89
CA GLU A 96 -10.35 -17.15 -24.84
C GLU A 96 -10.84 -17.46 -26.26
N PHE A 97 -10.66 -18.70 -26.72
CA PHE A 97 -11.17 -19.14 -28.03
C PHE A 97 -12.70 -19.01 -28.12
N LYS A 98 -13.42 -19.38 -27.07
CA LYS A 98 -14.88 -19.25 -26.95
C LYS A 98 -15.31 -17.79 -27.09
N SER A 99 -14.63 -16.89 -26.38
CA SER A 99 -14.84 -15.45 -26.45
C SER A 99 -14.59 -14.91 -27.86
N TYR A 100 -13.51 -15.34 -28.50
CA TYR A 100 -13.20 -15.02 -29.90
C TYR A 100 -14.32 -15.47 -30.86
N VAL A 101 -14.84 -16.69 -30.71
CA VAL A 101 -15.94 -17.19 -31.57
C VAL A 101 -17.23 -16.40 -31.33
N TYR A 102 -17.61 -16.18 -30.06
CA TYR A 102 -18.78 -15.40 -29.67
C TYR A 102 -18.75 -13.99 -30.28
N THR A 103 -17.66 -13.26 -30.08
CA THR A 103 -17.54 -11.87 -30.54
C THR A 103 -17.47 -11.75 -32.05
N ASN A 104 -16.87 -12.71 -32.75
CA ASN A 104 -16.93 -12.75 -34.22
C ASN A 104 -18.35 -12.99 -34.75
N LEU A 105 -19.22 -13.71 -34.02
CA LEU A 105 -20.63 -13.83 -34.36
C LEU A 105 -21.39 -12.53 -34.10
N GLU A 106 -21.15 -11.86 -32.96
CA GLU A 106 -21.74 -10.55 -32.64
C GLU A 106 -21.39 -9.49 -33.70
N LEU A 107 -20.14 -9.45 -34.18
CA LEU A 107 -19.73 -8.52 -35.25
C LEU A 107 -20.45 -8.78 -36.57
N GLN A 108 -20.80 -10.03 -36.87
CA GLN A 108 -21.52 -10.39 -38.09
C GLN A 108 -23.04 -10.23 -37.96
N THR A 109 -23.55 -9.94 -36.77
CA THR A 109 -24.98 -9.96 -36.45
C THR A 109 -25.41 -8.64 -35.83
N THR A 110 -25.22 -8.45 -34.52
CA THR A 110 -25.52 -7.24 -33.77
C THR A 110 -24.86 -6.02 -34.38
N TYR A 111 -23.56 -6.10 -34.66
CA TYR A 111 -22.77 -4.98 -35.18
C TYR A 111 -22.56 -5.03 -36.69
N LYS A 112 -23.36 -5.82 -37.42
CA LYS A 112 -23.23 -6.01 -38.87
C LYS A 112 -23.21 -4.69 -39.64
N LYS A 113 -23.94 -3.67 -39.17
CA LYS A 113 -24.03 -2.35 -39.81
C LYS A 113 -22.68 -1.63 -39.86
N LEU A 114 -21.79 -1.85 -38.89
CA LEU A 114 -20.45 -1.23 -38.87
C LEU A 114 -19.58 -1.67 -40.05
N SER A 115 -19.83 -2.87 -40.60
CA SER A 115 -19.14 -3.41 -41.77
C SER A 115 -17.61 -3.38 -41.64
N LEU A 116 -17.09 -3.76 -40.47
CA LEU A 116 -15.66 -3.69 -40.14
C LEU A 116 -14.83 -4.68 -41.00
N ASP A 117 -13.79 -4.18 -41.67
CA ASP A 117 -12.81 -5.04 -42.34
C ASP A 117 -11.70 -5.42 -41.37
N LEU A 118 -11.86 -6.59 -40.76
CA LEU A 118 -10.88 -7.15 -39.82
C LEU A 118 -9.75 -7.92 -40.52
N LYS A 119 -9.75 -8.03 -41.85
CA LYS A 119 -8.86 -8.94 -42.58
C LYS A 119 -7.78 -8.18 -43.34
N TYR A 120 -8.16 -7.14 -44.06
CA TYR A 120 -7.27 -6.49 -45.00
C TYR A 120 -6.98 -5.05 -44.59
N GLN A 121 -5.69 -4.72 -44.64
CA GLN A 121 -5.27 -3.33 -44.68
C GLN A 121 -5.51 -2.79 -46.10
N HIS A 122 -5.88 -1.53 -46.18
CA HIS A 122 -6.11 -0.79 -47.41
C HIS A 122 -4.97 0.17 -47.62
N PHE A 123 -4.49 0.32 -48.84
CA PHE A 123 -3.49 1.33 -49.14
C PHE A 123 -4.11 2.73 -49.02
N ASN A 124 -3.60 3.52 -48.08
CA ASN A 124 -3.96 4.92 -47.91
C ASN A 124 -2.95 5.77 -48.68
N ALA A 125 -3.40 6.37 -49.78
CA ALA A 125 -2.56 7.19 -50.67
C ALA A 125 -2.07 8.49 -50.00
N GLN A 126 -2.75 8.96 -48.95
CA GLN A 126 -2.37 10.19 -48.24
C GLN A 126 -1.22 9.95 -47.26
N THR A 127 -1.23 8.80 -46.59
CA THR A 127 -0.17 8.40 -45.64
C THR A 127 0.90 7.53 -46.27
N ASN A 128 0.68 7.06 -47.51
CA ASN A 128 1.53 6.12 -48.25
C ASN A 128 1.77 4.81 -47.48
N ARG A 129 0.74 4.30 -46.77
CA ARG A 129 0.82 3.11 -45.90
C ARG A 129 -0.41 2.23 -46.04
N TYR A 130 -0.27 0.96 -45.67
CA TYR A 130 -1.40 0.02 -45.55
C TYR A 130 -2.01 0.12 -44.15
N GLU A 131 -3.31 0.45 -44.09
CA GLU A 131 -4.01 0.78 -42.86
C GLU A 131 -5.38 0.09 -42.77
N TYR A 132 -5.82 -0.23 -41.56
CA TYR A 132 -7.20 -0.67 -41.33
C TYR A 132 -8.16 0.52 -41.33
N LYS A 133 -9.40 0.31 -41.76
CA LYS A 133 -10.43 1.37 -41.81
C LYS A 133 -11.29 1.33 -40.56
N PHE A 134 -11.32 2.43 -39.82
CA PHE A 134 -12.10 2.55 -38.58
C PHE A 134 -13.23 3.60 -38.67
N ASN A 135 -13.48 4.21 -39.84
CA ASN A 135 -14.43 5.33 -39.97
C ASN A 135 -15.82 5.02 -39.39
N SER A 136 -16.41 3.87 -39.74
CA SER A 136 -17.72 3.47 -39.23
C SER A 136 -17.71 3.21 -37.72
N LEU A 137 -16.61 2.66 -37.19
CA LEU A 137 -16.42 2.47 -35.75
C LEU A 137 -16.36 3.81 -35.04
N ASN A 138 -15.50 4.72 -35.52
CA ASN A 138 -15.29 6.03 -34.92
C ASN A 138 -16.58 6.85 -34.90
N GLN A 139 -17.37 6.79 -35.98
CA GLN A 139 -18.67 7.45 -36.06
C GLN A 139 -19.65 6.90 -35.02
N GLU A 140 -19.76 5.57 -34.88
CA GLU A 140 -20.67 4.99 -33.89
C GLU A 140 -20.21 5.26 -32.45
N LEU A 141 -18.90 5.16 -32.16
CA LEU A 141 -18.35 5.49 -30.86
C LEU A 141 -18.65 6.94 -30.47
N THR A 142 -18.42 7.89 -31.38
CA THR A 142 -18.68 9.32 -31.14
C THR A 142 -20.16 9.56 -30.87
N LYS A 143 -21.04 8.95 -31.68
CA LYS A 143 -22.49 9.05 -31.52
C LYS A 143 -22.98 8.46 -30.20
N LEU A 144 -22.45 7.30 -29.79
CA LEU A 144 -22.79 6.71 -28.50
C LEU A 144 -22.31 7.59 -27.34
N TYR A 145 -21.16 8.23 -27.49
CA TYR A 145 -20.59 9.11 -26.48
C TYR A 145 -21.41 10.40 -26.31
N GLU A 146 -21.79 11.04 -27.41
CA GLU A 146 -22.71 12.19 -27.42
C GLU A 146 -24.07 11.84 -26.81
N ALA A 147 -24.53 10.60 -27.00
CA ALA A 147 -25.76 10.08 -26.40
C ALA A 147 -25.60 9.59 -24.96
N LYS A 148 -24.40 9.70 -24.37
CA LYS A 148 -24.05 9.22 -23.02
C LYS A 148 -24.30 7.71 -22.80
N LYS A 149 -24.17 6.91 -23.85
CA LYS A 149 -24.36 5.45 -23.84
C LYS A 149 -23.01 4.74 -23.63
N TYR A 150 -22.44 4.90 -22.45
CA TYR A 150 -21.07 4.44 -22.15
C TYR A 150 -20.95 2.91 -22.17
N ASP A 151 -21.92 2.19 -21.58
CA ASP A 151 -21.97 0.72 -21.62
C ASP A 151 -21.93 0.13 -23.05
N ASP A 152 -22.62 0.80 -23.97
CA ASP A 152 -22.65 0.40 -25.38
C ASP A 152 -21.27 0.59 -26.05
N ILE A 153 -20.53 1.65 -25.68
CA ILE A 153 -19.16 1.89 -26.17
C ILE A 153 -18.23 0.78 -25.71
N ILE A 154 -18.24 0.50 -24.41
CA ILE A 154 -17.36 -0.50 -23.79
C ILE A 154 -17.64 -1.88 -24.37
N THR A 155 -18.92 -2.24 -24.46
CA THR A 155 -19.34 -3.51 -25.05
C THR A 155 -18.87 -3.64 -26.50
N LEU A 156 -18.95 -2.57 -27.28
CA LEU A 156 -18.51 -2.56 -28.68
C LEU A 156 -16.98 -2.69 -28.79
N THR A 157 -16.20 -1.90 -28.04
CA THR A 157 -14.73 -1.95 -28.14
C THR A 157 -14.17 -3.25 -27.61
N ASP A 158 -14.74 -3.79 -26.53
CA ASP A 158 -14.42 -5.13 -26.00
C ASP A 158 -14.76 -6.23 -27.01
N THR A 159 -15.92 -6.14 -27.67
CA THR A 159 -16.30 -7.08 -28.72
C THR A 159 -15.28 -7.10 -29.85
N ILE A 160 -14.79 -5.93 -30.29
CA ILE A 160 -13.80 -5.84 -31.36
C ILE A 160 -12.45 -6.39 -30.89
N ARG A 161 -11.98 -5.99 -29.69
CA ARG A 161 -10.73 -6.49 -29.09
C ARG A 161 -10.74 -8.01 -29.01
N LYS A 162 -11.77 -8.63 -28.44
CA LYS A 162 -11.88 -10.10 -28.35
C LYS A 162 -12.00 -10.76 -29.72
N ALA A 163 -12.69 -10.14 -30.68
CA ALA A 163 -12.80 -10.68 -32.04
C ALA A 163 -11.46 -10.63 -32.81
N THR A 164 -10.51 -9.80 -32.38
CA THR A 164 -9.19 -9.64 -33.01
C THR A 164 -8.04 -10.07 -32.11
N ILE A 165 -8.28 -10.84 -31.04
CA ILE A 165 -7.25 -11.25 -30.09
C ILE A 165 -6.05 -11.97 -30.75
N TYR A 166 -6.31 -12.77 -31.79
CA TYR A 166 -5.27 -13.44 -32.59
C TYR A 166 -4.68 -12.59 -33.73
N LYS A 167 -4.90 -11.26 -33.73
CA LYS A 167 -4.46 -10.33 -34.78
C LYS A 167 -3.75 -9.13 -34.18
N ALA A 168 -2.54 -9.34 -33.67
CA ALA A 168 -1.73 -8.30 -33.01
C ALA A 168 -1.62 -6.98 -33.82
N ASN A 169 -1.39 -7.05 -35.14
CA ASN A 169 -1.32 -5.86 -35.97
C ASN A 169 -2.63 -5.06 -36.03
N TYR A 170 -3.78 -5.75 -36.00
CA TYR A 170 -5.08 -5.10 -35.94
C TYR A 170 -5.29 -4.45 -34.56
N GLN A 171 -4.94 -5.15 -33.47
CA GLN A 171 -5.04 -4.61 -32.10
C GLN A 171 -4.24 -3.32 -31.95
N ASN A 172 -3.00 -3.31 -32.41
CA ASN A 172 -2.15 -2.12 -32.36
C ASN A 172 -2.74 -0.97 -33.17
N SER A 173 -3.27 -1.27 -34.37
CA SER A 173 -3.92 -0.27 -35.20
C SER A 173 -5.22 0.26 -34.58
N LEU A 174 -6.01 -0.63 -33.98
CA LEU A 174 -7.24 -0.30 -33.26
C LEU A 174 -6.92 0.62 -32.08
N LYS A 175 -5.99 0.23 -31.19
CA LYS A 175 -5.56 1.04 -30.05
C LYS A 175 -5.11 2.44 -30.51
N THR A 176 -4.26 2.50 -31.53
CA THR A 176 -3.79 3.78 -32.10
C THR A 176 -4.95 4.64 -32.60
N ASN A 177 -5.92 4.03 -33.30
CA ASN A 177 -7.09 4.72 -33.78
C ASN A 177 -8.01 5.22 -32.66
N LEU A 178 -8.26 4.41 -31.62
CA LEU A 178 -9.10 4.82 -30.48
C LEU A 178 -8.44 5.96 -29.70
N ILE A 179 -7.12 5.91 -29.49
CA ILE A 179 -6.34 7.03 -28.93
C ILE A 179 -6.50 8.27 -29.79
N THR A 180 -6.35 8.15 -31.10
CA THR A 180 -6.46 9.29 -32.02
C THR A 180 -7.86 9.89 -32.03
N LEU A 181 -8.90 9.05 -31.94
CA LEU A 181 -10.30 9.47 -31.93
C LEU A 181 -10.63 10.34 -30.72
N ALA A 182 -10.08 10.01 -29.56
CA ALA A 182 -10.44 10.64 -28.29
C ALA A 182 -9.28 11.43 -27.65
N LYS A 183 -8.23 11.73 -28.43
CA LYS A 183 -7.01 12.39 -27.94
C LYS A 183 -7.26 13.72 -27.22
N ASP A 184 -8.32 14.44 -27.59
CA ASP A 184 -8.66 15.76 -27.04
C ASP A 184 -9.76 15.66 -25.95
N ASP A 185 -10.23 14.45 -25.64
CA ASP A 185 -11.25 14.18 -24.63
C ASP A 185 -10.86 12.96 -23.78
N GLY A 186 -10.18 13.21 -22.66
CA GLY A 186 -9.74 12.16 -21.74
C GLY A 186 -10.87 11.29 -21.17
N LYS A 187 -12.09 11.83 -21.02
CA LYS A 187 -13.24 11.04 -20.58
C LYS A 187 -13.74 10.11 -21.68
N PHE A 188 -13.74 10.57 -22.93
CA PHE A 188 -14.06 9.69 -24.05
C PHE A 188 -12.99 8.61 -24.21
N LEU A 189 -11.71 8.98 -24.08
CA LEU A 189 -10.58 8.08 -24.27
C LEU A 189 -10.62 6.90 -23.29
N SER A 190 -10.87 7.16 -22.00
CA SER A 190 -10.97 6.10 -20.99
C SER A 190 -12.12 5.14 -21.26
N ILE A 191 -13.29 5.67 -21.61
CA ILE A 191 -14.49 4.87 -21.90
C ILE A 191 -14.26 3.96 -23.12
N ILE A 192 -13.61 4.46 -24.17
CA ILE A 192 -13.39 3.70 -25.41
C ILE A 192 -12.33 2.61 -25.22
N LEU A 193 -11.26 2.89 -24.47
CA LEU A 193 -10.23 1.89 -24.19
C LEU A 193 -10.76 0.78 -23.28
N GLY A 194 -11.60 1.13 -22.31
CA GLY A 194 -12.63 0.30 -21.71
C GLY A 194 -12.16 -0.89 -20.87
N SER A 195 -12.19 -0.68 -19.55
CA SER A 195 -12.65 -1.63 -18.53
C SER A 195 -13.46 -0.84 -17.47
N VAL A 196 -14.77 -0.64 -17.66
CA VAL A 196 -15.58 0.02 -16.62
C VAL A 196 -15.96 -0.97 -15.52
N ILE A 197 -15.77 -0.56 -14.27
CA ILE A 197 -16.16 -1.29 -13.08
C ILE A 197 -17.10 -0.39 -12.27
N ASN A 198 -18.35 -0.82 -12.09
CA ASN A 198 -19.37 -0.06 -11.36
C ASN A 198 -19.69 -0.75 -10.04
N GLY A 199 -19.78 0.04 -8.98
CA GLY A 199 -20.39 -0.32 -7.71
C GLY A 199 -21.91 -0.14 -7.73
N THR A 200 -22.47 -0.11 -6.53
CA THR A 200 -23.88 0.02 -6.20
C THR A 200 -24.08 1.21 -5.26
N SER A 201 -25.29 1.43 -4.77
CA SER A 201 -25.54 2.48 -3.79
C SER A 201 -25.16 2.09 -2.35
N ASN A 202 -24.37 1.03 -2.16
CA ASN A 202 -23.86 0.60 -0.86
C ASN A 202 -22.33 0.54 -0.97
N SER A 203 -21.64 0.55 0.17
CA SER A 203 -20.20 0.30 0.23
C SER A 203 -19.78 -0.98 -0.48
N ASP A 204 -18.99 -0.82 -1.54
CA ASP A 204 -18.47 -1.86 -2.41
C ASP A 204 -16.94 -1.94 -2.34
N ASN A 205 -16.40 -3.08 -2.79
CA ASN A 205 -14.98 -3.27 -3.02
C ASN A 205 -14.78 -3.61 -4.50
N LEU A 206 -14.24 -2.67 -5.26
CA LEU A 206 -14.04 -2.77 -6.70
C LEU A 206 -12.58 -3.06 -7.00
N TYR A 207 -12.33 -4.05 -7.86
CA TYR A 207 -10.98 -4.50 -8.20
C TYR A 207 -10.76 -4.48 -9.70
N GLY A 208 -9.84 -3.62 -10.12
CA GLY A 208 -9.28 -3.56 -11.46
C GLY A 208 -8.27 -4.66 -11.72
N THR A 209 -7.51 -4.49 -12.79
CA THR A 209 -6.70 -5.53 -13.41
C THR A 209 -5.29 -4.99 -13.71
N ASN A 210 -4.70 -5.41 -14.82
CA ASN A 210 -3.43 -4.85 -15.30
C ASN A 210 -3.66 -4.02 -16.58
N GLU A 211 -4.92 -3.63 -16.84
CA GLU A 211 -5.34 -2.86 -18.00
C GLU A 211 -5.86 -1.49 -17.53
N ASN A 212 -6.35 -0.67 -18.45
CA ASN A 212 -6.88 0.65 -18.08
C ASN A 212 -8.35 0.52 -17.69
N GLU A 213 -8.64 0.89 -16.45
CA GLU A 213 -9.95 0.81 -15.84
C GLU A 213 -10.64 2.17 -15.69
N PHE A 214 -11.97 2.15 -15.61
CA PHE A 214 -12.78 3.30 -15.23
C PHE A 214 -13.72 2.86 -14.11
N LEU A 215 -13.36 3.21 -12.87
CA LEU A 215 -14.03 2.79 -11.65
C LEU A 215 -15.05 3.84 -11.22
N ILE A 216 -16.26 3.39 -10.91
CA ILE A 216 -17.35 4.22 -10.38
C ILE A 216 -17.86 3.53 -9.11
N GLY A 217 -17.69 4.16 -7.95
CA GLY A 217 -18.27 3.69 -6.69
C GLY A 217 -19.79 3.77 -6.68
N ASP A 218 -20.32 4.94 -7.07
CA ASP A 218 -21.71 5.38 -6.86
C ASP A 218 -21.92 5.89 -5.44
N LYS A 219 -22.72 5.27 -4.57
CA LYS A 219 -22.94 5.77 -3.20
C LYS A 219 -22.46 4.80 -2.15
N GLY A 220 -22.19 5.33 -0.97
CA GLY A 220 -21.65 4.58 0.15
C GLY A 220 -20.13 4.62 0.11
N ASN A 221 -19.51 4.25 1.23
CA ASN A 221 -18.06 4.32 1.32
C ASN A 221 -17.42 3.18 0.51
N ASP A 222 -16.90 3.48 -0.66
CA ASP A 222 -16.37 2.48 -1.58
C ASP A 222 -14.85 2.32 -1.45
N THR A 223 -14.35 1.12 -1.76
CA THR A 223 -12.92 0.88 -1.94
C THR A 223 -12.66 0.56 -3.41
N LEU A 224 -11.90 1.43 -4.07
CA LEU A 224 -11.61 1.38 -5.50
C LEU A 224 -10.15 0.99 -5.70
N ASN A 225 -9.90 -0.24 -6.15
CA ASN A 225 -8.57 -0.73 -6.46
C ASN A 225 -8.33 -0.72 -7.97
N GLY A 226 -7.49 0.18 -8.50
CA GLY A 226 -7.19 0.25 -9.95
C GLY A 226 -6.38 -0.92 -10.46
N GLY A 227 -5.40 -1.37 -9.66
CA GLY A 227 -4.45 -2.40 -10.06
C GLY A 227 -3.26 -1.77 -10.76
N ASN A 228 -2.88 -2.30 -11.94
CA ASN A 228 -1.91 -1.63 -12.80
C ASN A 228 -2.65 -1.05 -14.01
N GLY A 229 -2.32 0.13 -14.50
CA GLY A 229 -3.06 0.71 -15.61
C GLY A 229 -2.73 2.16 -15.85
N ASN A 230 -3.57 2.85 -16.62
CA ASN A 230 -3.80 4.27 -16.36
C ASN A 230 -5.31 4.36 -16.18
N ASP A 231 -5.72 4.39 -14.93
CA ASP A 231 -7.07 4.18 -14.45
C ASP A 231 -7.76 5.50 -14.20
N ILE A 232 -9.09 5.46 -14.24
CA ILE A 232 -9.91 6.62 -13.96
C ILE A 232 -10.90 6.32 -12.85
N TYR A 233 -10.88 7.15 -11.83
CA TYR A 233 -11.79 7.10 -10.70
C TYR A 233 -12.82 8.22 -10.84
N SER A 234 -14.10 7.87 -10.94
CA SER A 234 -15.18 8.82 -11.13
C SER A 234 -15.84 9.13 -9.79
N PHE A 235 -15.91 10.41 -9.43
CA PHE A 235 -16.53 10.87 -8.18
C PHE A 235 -17.50 12.04 -8.42
N SER A 236 -18.59 12.07 -7.67
CA SER A 236 -19.67 13.05 -7.74
C SER A 236 -20.12 13.48 -6.34
N LYS A 237 -20.92 14.55 -6.24
CA LYS A 237 -21.51 14.96 -4.95
C LYS A 237 -22.51 13.92 -4.44
N GLY A 238 -22.39 13.57 -3.16
CA GLY A 238 -23.24 12.58 -2.49
C GLY A 238 -22.84 11.13 -2.74
N ASP A 239 -21.59 10.91 -3.19
CA ASP A 239 -20.95 9.59 -3.33
C ASP A 239 -20.37 9.11 -1.97
N ASP A 240 -20.44 9.91 -0.90
CA ASP A 240 -19.94 9.60 0.45
C ASP A 240 -18.39 9.56 0.53
N ASN A 241 -17.79 8.61 1.29
CA ASN A 241 -16.36 8.62 1.62
C ASN A 241 -15.64 7.43 1.00
N ASP A 242 -14.93 7.68 -0.10
CA ASP A 242 -14.27 6.63 -0.87
C ASP A 242 -12.80 6.49 -0.53
N THR A 243 -12.27 5.28 -0.69
CA THR A 243 -10.86 4.96 -0.56
C THR A 243 -10.33 4.45 -1.89
N ILE A 244 -9.27 5.07 -2.40
CA ILE A 244 -8.56 4.63 -3.60
C ILE A 244 -7.28 3.92 -3.19
N TYR A 245 -7.09 2.74 -3.74
CA TYR A 245 -5.84 1.99 -3.71
C TYR A 245 -5.39 1.77 -5.16
N ASP A 246 -4.20 2.23 -5.50
CA ASP A 246 -3.64 1.97 -6.82
C ASP A 246 -2.21 1.45 -6.62
N SER A 247 -1.73 0.67 -7.59
CA SER A 247 -0.48 -0.08 -7.48
C SER A 247 0.55 0.28 -8.53
N ALA A 248 0.12 0.69 -9.73
CA ALA A 248 1.03 1.12 -10.79
C ALA A 248 0.29 1.82 -11.93
N GLY A 249 0.87 2.89 -12.44
CA GLY A 249 0.38 3.58 -13.60
C GLY A 249 1.14 4.86 -13.82
N ALA A 250 1.07 5.40 -15.04
CA ALA A 250 1.80 6.63 -15.37
C ALA A 250 0.87 7.84 -15.52
N ASN A 251 -0.45 7.63 -15.43
CA ASN A 251 -1.45 8.66 -15.68
C ASN A 251 -2.85 8.30 -15.14
N ASP A 252 -2.90 7.83 -13.90
CA ASP A 252 -4.12 7.59 -13.16
C ASP A 252 -4.81 8.94 -12.86
N THR A 253 -6.14 8.97 -12.90
CA THR A 253 -6.91 10.22 -12.89
C THR A 253 -8.18 10.12 -12.06
N ILE A 254 -8.37 11.00 -11.09
CA ILE A 254 -9.70 11.26 -10.52
C ILE A 254 -10.45 12.25 -11.41
N ILE A 255 -11.69 11.92 -11.75
CA ILE A 255 -12.63 12.83 -12.42
C ILE A 255 -13.75 13.20 -11.46
N PHE A 256 -13.78 14.47 -11.06
CA PHE A 256 -14.92 15.08 -10.41
C PHE A 256 -15.97 15.49 -11.44
N ASN A 257 -17.12 14.82 -11.45
CA ASN A 257 -18.17 15.04 -12.45
C ASN A 257 -18.91 16.39 -12.26
N ASP A 258 -19.10 16.81 -11.00
CA ASP A 258 -19.90 17.99 -10.62
C ASP A 258 -19.30 18.81 -9.46
N ILE A 259 -18.04 18.55 -9.13
CA ILE A 259 -17.25 19.29 -8.12
C ILE A 259 -16.21 20.16 -8.84
N LYS A 260 -16.10 21.43 -8.45
CA LYS A 260 -15.15 22.40 -9.03
C LYS A 260 -13.83 22.38 -8.26
N SER A 261 -12.77 22.89 -8.87
CA SER A 261 -11.45 23.02 -8.23
C SER A 261 -11.50 23.85 -6.94
N SER A 262 -12.35 24.88 -6.90
CA SER A 262 -12.53 25.72 -5.71
C SER A 262 -13.35 25.06 -4.58
N GLN A 263 -13.88 23.85 -4.81
CA GLN A 263 -14.72 23.10 -3.86
C GLN A 263 -13.98 21.91 -3.26
N VAL A 264 -12.65 21.89 -3.36
CA VAL A 264 -11.80 20.82 -2.83
C VAL A 264 -10.70 21.40 -1.95
N LYS A 265 -10.42 20.71 -0.84
CA LYS A 265 -9.24 20.91 -0.01
C LYS A 265 -8.48 19.60 0.12
N LEU A 266 -7.16 19.67 0.03
CA LEU A 266 -6.28 18.54 0.24
C LEU A 266 -5.62 18.65 1.61
N THR A 267 -5.56 17.55 2.32
CA THR A 267 -4.80 17.39 3.57
C THR A 267 -4.01 16.09 3.51
N ARG A 268 -3.01 15.97 4.37
CA ARG A 268 -2.25 14.74 4.56
C ARG A 268 -2.78 14.07 5.83
N ASP A 269 -2.84 12.75 5.84
CA ASP A 269 -3.00 11.94 7.04
C ASP A 269 -1.95 10.84 6.98
N LEU A 270 -0.82 11.08 7.66
CA LEU A 270 0.42 10.35 7.47
C LEU A 270 0.80 10.28 5.97
N ALA A 271 0.83 9.07 5.42
CA ALA A 271 1.17 8.81 4.03
C ALA A 271 -0.01 8.97 3.06
N ASP A 272 -1.24 9.17 3.55
CA ASP A 272 -2.44 9.24 2.72
C ASP A 272 -2.73 10.68 2.29
N LEU A 273 -3.21 10.83 1.04
CA LEU A 273 -3.77 12.09 0.56
C LEU A 273 -5.28 12.08 0.80
N VAL A 274 -5.77 13.02 1.59
CA VAL A 274 -7.20 13.15 1.87
C VAL A 274 -7.76 14.35 1.10
N ILE A 275 -8.74 14.06 0.25
CA ILE A 275 -9.47 15.04 -0.56
C ILE A 275 -10.82 15.27 0.10
N THR A 276 -11.02 16.44 0.67
CA THR A 276 -12.31 16.83 1.24
C THR A 276 -13.02 17.81 0.32
N THR A 277 -14.33 17.62 0.19
CA THR A 277 -15.18 18.56 -0.54
C THR A 277 -15.66 19.67 0.40
N ILE A 278 -15.89 20.86 -0.14
CA ILE A 278 -16.42 22.02 0.59
C ILE A 278 -17.57 22.68 -0.18
N ASP A 279 -18.51 23.27 0.56
CA ASP A 279 -19.57 24.08 -0.02
C ASP A 279 -19.06 25.46 -0.50
N ASP A 280 -19.93 26.24 -1.14
CA ASP A 280 -19.57 27.56 -1.67
C ASP A 280 -19.22 28.60 -0.56
N LYS A 281 -19.42 28.26 0.71
CA LYS A 281 -19.02 29.05 1.88
C LYS A 281 -17.71 28.55 2.51
N GLY A 282 -17.12 27.48 1.97
CA GLY A 282 -15.89 26.87 2.45
C GLY A 282 -16.07 25.91 3.62
N VAL A 283 -17.29 25.48 3.91
CA VAL A 283 -17.60 24.50 4.97
C VAL A 283 -17.44 23.09 4.40
N LYS A 284 -16.73 22.22 5.14
CA LYS A 284 -16.55 20.81 4.78
C LYS A 284 -17.91 20.11 4.61
N THR A 285 -18.07 19.40 3.50
CA THR A 285 -19.21 18.51 3.24
C THR A 285 -18.90 17.08 3.67
N GLU A 286 -19.88 16.19 3.58
CA GLU A 286 -19.74 14.79 4.00
C GLU A 286 -18.91 13.94 3.02
N ASP A 287 -18.74 14.40 1.78
CA ASP A 287 -18.05 13.65 0.72
C ASP A 287 -16.51 13.81 0.82
N SER A 288 -15.79 12.70 0.71
CA SER A 288 -14.32 12.71 0.64
C SER A 288 -13.75 11.54 -0.17
N ILE A 289 -12.49 11.69 -0.58
CA ILE A 289 -11.68 10.62 -1.17
C ILE A 289 -10.39 10.52 -0.38
N THR A 290 -10.07 9.35 0.15
CA THR A 290 -8.75 9.04 0.71
C THR A 290 -7.96 8.22 -0.29
N ILE A 291 -6.79 8.72 -0.68
CA ILE A 291 -5.87 8.00 -1.55
C ILE A 291 -4.74 7.43 -0.70
N GLN A 292 -4.67 6.12 -0.59
CA GLN A 292 -3.74 5.46 0.32
C GLN A 292 -2.30 5.52 -0.16
N ASN A 293 -1.37 5.68 0.79
CA ASN A 293 0.07 5.66 0.55
C ASN A 293 0.56 6.67 -0.50
N TYR A 294 -0.20 7.74 -0.76
CA TYR A 294 0.13 8.77 -1.75
C TYR A 294 1.52 9.38 -1.54
N PHE A 295 1.94 9.55 -0.28
CA PHE A 295 3.21 10.15 0.10
C PHE A 295 4.29 9.13 0.50
N ASN A 296 3.99 7.83 0.45
CA ASN A 296 4.98 6.77 0.63
C ASN A 296 5.82 6.62 -0.67
N ILE A 297 6.60 7.64 -0.98
CA ILE A 297 7.34 7.75 -2.24
C ILE A 297 8.75 7.22 -2.00
N VAL A 298 9.09 6.00 -2.42
CA VAL A 298 10.49 5.52 -2.49
C VAL A 298 11.11 5.97 -3.81
N GLU A 299 12.08 6.90 -3.74
CA GLU A 299 13.04 7.44 -4.75
C GLU A 299 12.59 7.74 -6.21
N GLU A 300 11.58 7.08 -6.78
CA GLU A 300 10.95 7.39 -8.07
C GLU A 300 9.47 7.77 -7.83
N LEU A 301 9.05 8.92 -8.35
CA LEU A 301 7.66 9.39 -8.25
C LEU A 301 6.69 8.37 -8.89
N GLY A 302 5.56 8.11 -8.22
CA GLY A 302 4.43 7.38 -8.80
C GLY A 302 4.47 5.87 -8.59
N ASN A 303 4.31 5.41 -7.34
CA ASN A 303 3.98 4.01 -7.04
C ASN A 303 2.52 3.68 -7.46
N GLY A 304 2.12 4.16 -8.65
CA GLY A 304 0.79 4.22 -9.24
C GLY A 304 -0.26 4.58 -8.23
N VAL A 305 -0.40 5.86 -7.88
CA VAL A 305 -1.47 6.25 -6.98
C VAL A 305 -2.53 7.04 -7.75
N VAL A 306 -2.35 8.35 -7.89
CA VAL A 306 -3.14 9.21 -8.78
C VAL A 306 -2.30 10.41 -9.21
N GLU A 307 -1.99 10.55 -10.49
CA GLU A 307 -1.17 11.67 -10.99
C GLU A 307 -2.00 12.91 -11.35
N ASN A 308 -3.31 12.74 -11.55
CA ASN A 308 -4.15 13.82 -12.04
C ASN A 308 -5.50 13.90 -11.30
N ILE A 309 -5.95 15.13 -11.05
CA ILE A 309 -7.33 15.41 -10.62
C ILE A 309 -7.96 16.36 -11.63
N LYS A 310 -9.05 15.92 -12.26
CA LYS A 310 -9.82 16.71 -13.23
C LYS A 310 -11.15 17.15 -12.62
N PHE A 311 -11.40 18.45 -12.68
CA PHE A 311 -12.58 19.08 -12.10
C PHE A 311 -13.66 19.42 -13.14
N SER A 312 -14.88 19.61 -12.66
CA SER A 312 -16.05 19.94 -13.51
C SER A 312 -15.99 21.33 -14.16
N ASP A 313 -15.19 22.25 -13.62
CA ASP A 313 -14.91 23.57 -14.20
C ASP A 313 -13.82 23.53 -15.30
N GLY A 314 -13.28 22.34 -15.60
CA GLY A 314 -12.26 22.12 -16.62
C GLY A 314 -10.83 22.33 -16.13
N VAL A 315 -10.63 22.70 -14.85
CA VAL A 315 -9.30 22.74 -14.23
C VAL A 315 -8.77 21.31 -14.08
N ILE A 316 -7.46 21.15 -14.25
CA ILE A 316 -6.74 19.90 -14.03
C ILE A 316 -5.58 20.22 -13.08
N TRP A 317 -5.47 19.48 -11.98
CA TRP A 317 -4.26 19.44 -11.16
C TRP A 317 -3.44 18.24 -11.58
N ASP A 318 -2.21 18.50 -12.00
CA ASP A 318 -1.18 17.47 -12.15
C ASP A 318 -0.48 17.23 -10.80
N LEU A 319 0.42 16.26 -10.75
CA LEU A 319 1.19 15.91 -9.55
C LEU A 319 1.82 17.14 -8.85
N ASN A 320 2.37 18.10 -9.60
CA ASN A 320 3.00 19.28 -8.99
C ASN A 320 1.96 20.19 -8.32
N GLU A 321 0.82 20.41 -8.97
CA GLU A 321 -0.27 21.17 -8.36
C GLU A 321 -0.91 20.41 -7.18
N ILE A 322 -1.04 19.07 -7.23
CA ILE A 322 -1.53 18.27 -6.10
C ILE A 322 -0.60 18.45 -4.89
N LEU A 323 0.70 18.25 -5.07
CA LEU A 323 1.70 18.41 -3.99
C LEU A 323 1.73 19.83 -3.43
N LYS A 324 1.57 20.84 -4.29
CA LYS A 324 1.51 22.24 -3.87
C LYS A 324 0.25 22.57 -3.05
N ASN A 325 -0.87 21.89 -3.32
CA ASN A 325 -2.11 22.06 -2.57
C ASN A 325 -2.23 21.14 -1.35
N ALA A 326 -1.32 20.18 -1.18
CA ALA A 326 -1.21 19.30 0.00
C ALA A 326 0.16 19.46 0.70
N PRO A 327 0.52 20.68 1.15
CA PRO A 327 1.83 20.93 1.75
C PRO A 327 1.98 20.22 3.11
N ILE A 328 3.22 19.96 3.51
CA ILE A 328 3.55 19.51 4.87
C ILE A 328 3.57 20.76 5.75
N ILE A 329 2.49 20.96 6.53
CA ILE A 329 2.30 22.11 7.40
C ILE A 329 1.68 21.61 8.70
N ALA A 330 2.30 21.93 9.82
CA ALA A 330 1.74 21.74 11.16
C ALA A 330 0.74 22.83 11.52
N THR A 331 -0.12 22.53 12.48
CA THR A 331 -1.17 23.37 13.06
C THR A 331 -1.05 23.36 14.58
N ASP A 332 -1.79 24.22 15.29
CA ASP A 332 -1.78 24.22 16.77
C ASP A 332 -2.69 23.11 17.38
N GLY A 333 -2.98 22.04 16.63
CA GLY A 333 -3.75 20.91 17.12
C GLY A 333 -3.31 19.62 16.43
N ASP A 334 -3.85 18.50 16.89
CA ASP A 334 -3.38 17.14 16.54
C ASP A 334 -3.14 16.94 15.03
N ASP A 335 -1.87 16.78 14.66
CA ASP A 335 -1.43 16.55 13.30
C ASP A 335 -0.91 15.13 13.08
N ARG A 336 -1.10 14.64 11.86
CA ARG A 336 -0.65 13.30 11.46
C ARG A 336 0.07 13.40 10.13
N LEU A 337 1.40 13.39 10.16
CA LEU A 337 2.22 13.73 8.99
C LEU A 337 3.34 12.71 8.76
N THR A 338 3.60 12.45 7.48
CA THR A 338 4.86 11.84 7.02
C THR A 338 5.65 12.91 6.29
N LEU A 339 6.91 13.11 6.70
CA LEU A 339 7.83 14.06 6.10
C LEU A 339 8.38 13.47 4.78
N THR A 340 9.59 13.86 4.36
CA THR A 340 10.16 13.48 3.07
C THR A 340 11.34 12.51 3.24
N ASN A 341 11.78 11.87 2.16
CA ASN A 341 12.98 11.03 2.20
C ASN A 341 14.30 11.83 2.27
N LYS A 342 14.24 13.13 2.52
CA LYS A 342 15.41 14.00 2.64
C LYS A 342 15.47 14.46 4.07
N ASN A 343 16.66 14.93 4.46
CA ASN A 343 16.84 15.57 5.75
C ASN A 343 15.85 16.73 5.93
N ASP A 344 14.90 16.55 6.83
CA ASP A 344 13.87 17.50 7.17
C ASP A 344 14.15 18.17 8.52
N THR A 345 13.65 19.39 8.66
CA THR A 345 13.63 20.10 9.94
C THR A 345 12.20 20.53 10.16
N PHE A 346 11.56 19.94 11.17
CA PHE A 346 10.13 20.04 11.37
C PHE A 346 9.79 20.43 12.82
N ASP A 347 8.74 21.23 12.94
CA ASP A 347 8.21 21.79 14.17
C ASP A 347 6.70 21.52 14.11
N SER A 348 6.21 20.58 14.92
CA SER A 348 4.81 20.16 14.91
C SER A 348 3.89 21.08 15.70
N LEU A 349 4.45 22.11 16.34
CA LEU A 349 3.76 23.17 17.08
C LEU A 349 3.07 22.74 18.37
N GLY A 350 1.96 22.03 18.31
CA GLY A 350 1.35 21.51 19.53
C GLY A 350 -0.03 20.94 19.28
N GLY A 351 -0.57 20.26 20.29
CA GLY A 351 -1.56 19.21 20.07
C GLY A 351 -0.88 17.85 20.12
N ASP A 352 -1.66 16.77 20.10
CA ASP A 352 -1.10 15.42 20.22
C ASP A 352 -0.73 14.90 18.82
N ASP A 353 0.54 15.06 18.43
CA ASP A 353 0.99 14.86 17.06
C ASP A 353 1.47 13.42 16.78
N THR A 354 1.37 12.98 15.53
CA THR A 354 2.02 11.76 15.03
C THR A 354 2.85 12.09 13.79
N ILE A 355 4.17 12.07 13.92
CA ILE A 355 5.11 12.46 12.87
C ILE A 355 6.02 11.29 12.51
N ASN A 356 6.16 11.02 11.21
CA ASN A 356 7.15 10.07 10.67
C ASN A 356 8.18 10.83 9.82
N GLY A 357 9.47 10.71 10.16
CA GLY A 357 10.60 11.39 9.51
C GLY A 357 10.88 10.87 8.11
N GLY A 358 11.06 9.56 7.95
CA GLY A 358 11.20 8.92 6.65
C GLY A 358 12.59 8.32 6.43
N ASN A 359 13.35 8.81 5.45
CA ASN A 359 14.67 8.24 5.12
C ASN A 359 15.83 9.23 5.31
N GLY A 360 15.52 10.48 5.63
CA GLY A 360 16.50 11.54 5.79
C GLY A 360 17.11 11.51 7.18
N ASN A 361 18.18 12.28 7.39
CA ASN A 361 18.59 12.60 8.76
C ASN A 361 17.75 13.79 9.23
N ASP A 362 16.74 13.52 10.02
CA ASP A 362 15.67 14.45 10.33
C ASP A 362 15.87 15.12 11.69
N THR A 363 15.26 16.29 11.85
CA THR A 363 15.20 17.00 13.13
C THR A 363 13.75 17.39 13.39
N ILE A 364 13.10 16.75 14.34
CA ILE A 364 11.67 16.85 14.60
C ILE A 364 11.46 17.33 16.04
N ASN A 365 10.71 18.41 16.22
CA ASN A 365 10.27 18.91 17.53
C ASN A 365 8.75 18.76 17.66
N GLY A 366 8.30 18.06 18.70
CA GLY A 366 6.90 17.84 19.09
C GLY A 366 6.26 19.07 19.73
N ASN A 367 6.98 19.69 20.67
CA ASN A 367 6.57 20.83 21.48
C ASN A 367 5.52 20.49 22.55
N ASP A 368 4.35 21.12 22.55
CA ASP A 368 3.34 20.94 23.62
C ASP A 368 2.29 19.91 23.18
N GLY A 369 2.16 18.78 23.87
CA GLY A 369 1.22 17.71 23.51
C GLY A 369 1.77 16.34 23.87
N ASP A 370 0.94 15.31 23.85
CA ASP A 370 1.39 13.93 24.02
C ASP A 370 1.75 13.35 22.63
N ASP A 371 3.00 13.50 22.21
CA ASP A 371 3.43 13.29 20.82
C ASP A 371 3.94 11.86 20.53
N ILE A 372 3.83 11.44 19.27
CA ILE A 372 4.43 10.22 18.73
C ILE A 372 5.35 10.59 17.56
N LEU A 373 6.66 10.50 17.79
CA LEU A 373 7.68 10.85 16.82
C LEU A 373 8.47 9.60 16.39
N HIS A 374 8.46 9.30 15.09
CA HIS A 374 9.30 8.26 14.48
C HIS A 374 10.35 8.91 13.58
N GLY A 375 11.64 8.63 13.81
CA GLY A 375 12.73 9.04 12.91
C GLY A 375 12.77 8.22 11.62
N ASP A 376 12.46 6.92 11.74
CA ASP A 376 12.49 5.90 10.67
C ASP A 376 13.93 5.53 10.24
N ASN A 377 14.41 5.89 9.05
CA ASN A 377 15.81 5.66 8.66
C ASN A 377 16.56 6.99 8.60
N GLY A 378 17.79 7.02 9.07
CA GLY A 378 18.60 8.22 9.12
C GLY A 378 19.22 8.38 10.49
N ASN A 379 20.12 9.34 10.63
CA ASN A 379 20.59 9.75 11.94
C ASN A 379 19.75 10.95 12.41
N ASP A 380 18.78 10.69 13.28
CA ASP A 380 17.70 11.61 13.57
C ASP A 380 17.89 12.34 14.90
N ILE A 381 17.23 13.49 15.03
CA ILE A 381 17.11 14.25 16.27
C ILE A 381 15.62 14.43 16.56
N LEU A 382 15.15 13.77 17.61
CA LEU A 382 13.75 13.82 18.04
C LEU A 382 13.67 14.52 19.40
N ASP A 383 12.88 15.60 19.48
CA ASP A 383 12.58 16.33 20.71
C ASP A 383 11.07 16.30 20.96
N GLY A 384 10.61 15.56 21.98
CA GLY A 384 9.20 15.45 22.33
C GLY A 384 8.66 16.78 22.83
N GLY A 385 9.27 17.32 23.87
CA GLY A 385 9.04 18.69 24.32
C GLY A 385 8.34 18.72 25.67
N SER A 386 7.02 18.85 25.71
CA SER A 386 6.21 18.92 26.93
C SER A 386 4.93 18.12 26.75
N GLY A 387 4.78 17.07 27.55
CA GLY A 387 3.70 16.09 27.45
C GLY A 387 4.29 14.70 27.65
N ASP A 388 3.44 13.67 27.68
CA ASP A 388 3.91 12.30 27.83
C ASP A 388 4.19 11.70 26.42
N ASP A 389 5.43 11.83 25.96
CA ASP A 389 5.80 11.58 24.56
C ASP A 389 6.28 10.15 24.28
N THR A 390 6.16 9.69 23.03
CA THR A 390 6.78 8.45 22.53
C THR A 390 7.69 8.74 21.34
N LEU A 391 8.99 8.53 21.53
CA LEU A 391 10.01 8.76 20.51
C LEU A 391 10.64 7.41 20.10
N GLU A 392 10.73 7.18 18.79
CA GLU A 392 11.37 6.01 18.18
C GLU A 392 12.34 6.46 17.08
N GLY A 393 13.64 6.32 17.31
CA GLY A 393 14.70 6.73 16.37
C GLY A 393 14.65 5.89 15.09
N GLY A 394 14.81 4.58 15.22
CA GLY A 394 14.68 3.64 14.11
C GLY A 394 16.04 3.11 13.67
N PHE A 395 16.46 3.37 12.44
CA PHE A 395 17.74 2.95 11.88
C PHE A 395 18.70 4.13 11.72
N GLY A 396 19.77 4.17 12.49
CA GLY A 396 20.86 5.12 12.38
C GLY A 396 21.35 5.52 13.77
N ASP A 397 22.27 6.48 13.83
CA ASP A 397 22.75 7.00 15.12
C ASP A 397 21.87 8.17 15.57
N ASP A 398 20.92 7.92 16.48
CA ASP A 398 19.85 8.87 16.79
C ASP A 398 20.08 9.65 18.09
N VAL A 399 19.43 10.82 18.20
CA VAL A 399 19.40 11.64 19.41
C VAL A 399 17.96 11.83 19.85
N LEU A 400 17.60 11.30 21.02
CA LEU A 400 16.26 11.38 21.56
C LEU A 400 16.24 12.28 22.82
N ILE A 401 15.39 13.29 22.80
CA ILE A 401 15.13 14.22 23.89
C ILE A 401 13.64 14.07 24.24
N GLY A 402 13.31 13.42 25.36
CA GLY A 402 11.89 13.31 25.76
C GLY A 402 11.29 14.67 26.10
N GLY A 403 12.04 15.49 26.84
CA GLY A 403 11.59 16.82 27.22
C GLY A 403 11.05 16.81 28.63
N ARG A 404 9.85 17.34 28.85
CA ARG A 404 9.14 17.33 30.14
C ARG A 404 7.96 16.39 30.05
N GLY A 405 7.93 15.36 30.87
CA GLY A 405 6.75 14.51 30.93
C GLY A 405 7.09 13.15 31.49
N ASN A 406 6.38 12.13 31.05
CA ASN A 406 6.75 10.75 31.29
C ASN A 406 6.90 10.07 29.94
N ASP A 407 8.13 10.09 29.42
CA ASP A 407 8.36 9.78 28.02
C ASP A 407 8.77 8.31 27.81
N ILE A 408 8.51 7.79 26.62
CA ILE A 408 9.00 6.49 26.15
C ILE A 408 10.00 6.75 25.02
N LEU A 409 11.26 6.39 25.26
CA LEU A 409 12.34 6.59 24.31
C LEU A 409 12.89 5.26 23.81
N LYS A 410 12.88 5.06 22.49
CA LYS A 410 13.41 3.88 21.81
C LYS A 410 14.43 4.34 20.76
N GLY A 411 15.72 4.14 21.00
CA GLY A 411 16.76 4.51 20.04
C GLY A 411 16.65 3.67 18.77
N GLY A 412 16.81 2.35 18.89
CA GLY A 412 16.62 1.43 17.77
C GLY A 412 17.94 0.78 17.37
N VAL A 413 18.29 0.87 16.10
CA VAL A 413 19.51 0.28 15.52
C VAL A 413 20.51 1.39 15.22
N GLY A 414 21.61 1.41 15.97
CA GLY A 414 22.75 2.30 15.76
C GLY A 414 23.31 2.75 17.10
N ASN A 415 24.08 3.83 17.12
CA ASN A 415 24.64 4.40 18.36
C ASN A 415 23.76 5.55 18.85
N ASP A 416 22.86 5.27 19.78
CA ASP A 416 21.82 6.23 20.15
C ASP A 416 22.21 7.06 21.38
N ILE A 417 21.74 8.31 21.43
CA ILE A 417 21.96 9.24 22.53
C ILE A 417 20.63 9.70 23.11
N TYR A 418 20.35 9.27 24.33
CA TYR A 418 19.21 9.74 25.12
C TYR A 418 19.64 10.93 25.97
N VAL A 419 19.09 12.10 25.71
CA VAL A 419 19.50 13.37 26.32
C VAL A 419 18.50 13.81 27.37
N PHE A 420 18.99 14.15 28.56
CA PHE A 420 18.16 14.60 29.67
C PHE A 420 18.65 15.93 30.25
N ASP A 421 17.70 16.84 30.47
CA ASP A 421 17.90 18.13 31.13
C ASP A 421 17.50 18.08 32.62
N GLU A 422 17.07 19.19 33.23
CA GLU A 422 16.77 19.21 34.66
C GLU A 422 15.37 18.71 35.02
N MET A 423 14.40 18.83 34.11
CA MET A 423 12.97 18.61 34.37
C MET A 423 12.42 17.51 33.47
N PHE A 424 13.14 16.39 33.36
CA PHE A 424 12.78 15.33 32.43
C PHE A 424 11.55 14.52 32.86
N GLY A 425 11.19 14.51 34.14
CA GLY A 425 10.05 13.74 34.60
C GLY A 425 10.33 12.22 34.62
N ASN A 426 9.36 11.35 34.32
CA ASN A 426 9.51 9.91 34.61
C ASN A 426 9.57 9.05 33.36
N ASP A 427 10.77 8.95 32.80
CA ASP A 427 10.96 8.41 31.45
C ASP A 427 11.36 6.95 31.47
N THR A 428 11.05 6.27 30.37
CA THR A 428 11.39 4.88 30.12
C THR A 428 12.20 4.78 28.84
N ILE A 429 13.39 4.19 28.95
CA ILE A 429 14.23 3.85 27.80
C ILE A 429 14.06 2.36 27.52
N ILE A 430 13.67 2.06 26.27
CA ILE A 430 13.58 0.71 25.74
C ILE A 430 14.67 0.56 24.67
N ASN A 431 15.85 0.11 25.10
CA ASN A 431 16.99 -0.09 24.22
C ASN A 431 16.99 -1.53 23.70
N SER A 432 16.45 -1.76 22.50
CA SER A 432 16.50 -3.07 21.85
C SER A 432 17.57 -3.04 20.77
N ASN A 433 18.81 -3.45 21.05
CA ASN A 433 19.85 -3.49 20.01
C ASN A 433 19.47 -4.62 19.03
N HIS A 434 18.80 -4.25 17.94
CA HIS A 434 18.40 -5.17 16.88
C HIS A 434 19.52 -5.46 15.86
N SER A 435 20.70 -4.89 16.10
CA SER A 435 21.89 -5.10 15.27
C SER A 435 22.56 -6.43 15.55
N ALA A 436 22.90 -7.16 14.49
CA ALA A 436 23.77 -8.33 14.56
C ALA A 436 25.24 -7.96 14.87
N ASN A 437 25.58 -6.66 14.87
CA ASN A 437 26.90 -6.14 15.22
C ASN A 437 26.94 -5.73 16.69
N LEU A 438 27.78 -6.42 17.47
CA LEU A 438 27.99 -6.23 18.90
C LEU A 438 28.82 -4.95 19.22
N THR A 439 28.79 -3.92 18.37
CA THR A 439 29.68 -2.75 18.45
C THR A 439 28.96 -1.44 18.67
N ASP A 440 27.64 -1.45 18.66
CA ASP A 440 26.82 -0.27 18.87
C ASP A 440 26.97 0.21 20.32
N VAL A 441 27.00 1.53 20.52
CA VAL A 441 27.30 2.18 21.79
C VAL A 441 26.19 3.18 22.11
N ASP A 442 25.29 2.76 22.98
CA ASP A 442 24.15 3.57 23.40
C ASP A 442 24.47 4.38 24.65
N CYS A 443 24.02 5.63 24.67
CA CYS A 443 24.48 6.63 25.63
C CYS A 443 23.34 7.42 26.26
N ILE A 444 23.28 7.44 27.60
CA ILE A 444 22.53 8.47 28.32
C ILE A 444 23.45 9.68 28.53
N LYS A 445 22.99 10.88 28.19
CA LYS A 445 23.72 12.12 28.35
C LYS A 445 22.92 13.15 29.14
N PHE A 446 23.48 13.60 30.25
CA PHE A 446 22.95 14.74 30.99
C PHE A 446 23.67 16.03 30.59
N ASN A 447 22.94 17.07 30.18
CA ASN A 447 23.57 18.33 29.79
C ASN A 447 24.09 19.14 30.99
N ASN A 448 23.31 19.20 32.09
CA ASN A 448 23.60 20.07 33.24
C ASN A 448 23.61 19.35 34.60
N LEU A 449 23.51 18.01 34.62
CA LEU A 449 23.55 17.23 35.86
C LEU A 449 24.90 16.58 36.07
N SER A 450 25.41 16.68 37.30
CA SER A 450 26.62 16.00 37.75
C SER A 450 26.27 14.61 38.29
N SER A 451 27.29 13.79 38.45
CA SER A 451 27.13 12.44 38.99
C SER A 451 26.72 12.37 40.46
N LYS A 452 26.61 13.51 41.15
CA LYS A 452 26.06 13.61 42.51
C LYS A 452 24.56 13.88 42.51
N ASP A 453 24.02 14.33 41.39
CA ASP A 453 22.61 14.70 41.25
C ASP A 453 21.72 13.50 40.90
N ILE A 454 22.33 12.38 40.51
CA ILE A 454 21.63 11.17 40.07
C ILE A 454 22.10 9.96 40.90
N LYS A 455 21.16 9.25 41.53
CA LYS A 455 21.39 7.93 42.16
C LYS A 455 21.08 6.84 41.14
N LEU A 456 22.01 5.91 40.92
CA LEU A 456 21.75 4.70 40.16
C LEU A 456 21.28 3.61 41.12
N ILE A 457 20.17 2.96 40.79
CA ILE A 457 19.58 1.86 41.57
C ILE A 457 19.24 0.73 40.60
N ARG A 458 19.51 -0.50 41.00
CA ARG A 458 18.98 -1.67 40.31
C ARG A 458 17.59 -1.99 40.85
N ASP A 459 16.61 -2.08 39.96
CA ASP A 459 15.23 -2.48 40.25
C ASP A 459 14.92 -3.77 39.49
N ASP A 460 15.19 -4.92 40.12
CA ASP A 460 15.10 -6.24 39.50
C ASP A 460 15.94 -6.39 38.21
N LYS A 461 15.30 -6.41 37.04
CA LYS A 461 15.93 -6.50 35.71
C LYS A 461 16.25 -5.13 35.10
N ASP A 462 15.75 -4.05 35.68
CA ASP A 462 15.86 -2.69 35.15
C ASP A 462 16.95 -1.89 35.89
N LEU A 463 17.51 -0.89 35.20
CA LEU A 463 18.33 0.15 35.81
C LEU A 463 17.48 1.40 36.00
N LEU A 464 17.45 1.92 37.23
CA LEU A 464 16.73 3.14 37.58
C LEU A 464 17.73 4.26 37.93
N LEU A 465 17.64 5.38 37.24
CA LEU A 465 18.37 6.60 37.55
C LEU A 465 17.39 7.57 38.21
N ILE A 466 17.64 7.96 39.46
CA ILE A 466 16.75 8.86 40.22
C ILE A 466 17.47 10.17 40.48
N LYS A 467 16.86 11.30 40.11
CA LYS A 467 17.34 12.62 40.50
C LYS A 467 17.20 12.84 42.01
N ILE A 468 18.29 13.20 42.66
CA ILE A 468 18.33 13.47 44.10
C ILE A 468 18.16 14.97 44.33
N ASN A 469 17.00 15.38 44.83
CA ASN A 469 16.84 16.75 45.32
C ASN A 469 17.43 16.86 46.74
N HIS A 470 18.31 17.83 46.96
CA HIS A 470 19.06 18.08 48.21
C HIS A 470 18.25 18.20 49.52
N ILE A 471 16.91 18.10 49.49
CA ILE A 471 16.03 18.35 50.63
C ILE A 471 15.55 17.05 51.33
N SER A 472 15.49 15.89 50.65
CA SER A 472 15.30 14.57 51.29
C SER A 472 15.35 13.42 50.28
N ILE A 473 16.44 12.65 50.27
CA ILE A 473 16.65 11.43 49.47
C ILE A 473 15.47 10.44 49.61
N PHE A 474 14.91 10.31 50.82
CA PHE A 474 13.80 9.39 51.09
C PHE A 474 12.47 9.76 50.43
N LYS A 475 12.24 11.06 50.18
CA LYS A 475 10.99 11.54 49.58
C LYS A 475 11.09 11.54 48.05
N SER A 476 12.24 11.88 47.47
CA SER A 476 12.46 11.79 46.02
C SER A 476 12.44 10.33 45.52
N ILE A 477 12.94 9.38 46.32
CA ILE A 477 12.85 7.94 46.01
C ILE A 477 11.40 7.42 46.06
N LEU A 478 10.55 7.98 46.93
CA LEU A 478 9.15 7.59 47.05
C LEU A 478 8.25 8.25 45.99
N ASP A 479 8.50 9.52 45.69
CA ASP A 479 7.69 10.32 44.77
C ASP A 479 8.09 10.09 43.29
N ARG A 480 9.24 9.45 43.03
CA ARG A 480 9.86 9.17 41.72
C ARG A 480 10.05 10.36 40.78
N THR A 481 9.64 11.57 41.16
CA THR A 481 9.73 12.78 40.32
C THR A 481 11.13 12.97 39.73
N ASN A 482 11.28 12.87 38.41
CA ASN A 482 12.55 12.90 37.68
C ASN A 482 13.35 11.59 37.82
N SER A 483 12.84 10.51 37.22
CA SER A 483 13.51 9.21 37.16
C SER A 483 13.54 8.64 35.75
N ILE A 484 14.65 7.98 35.38
CA ILE A 484 14.77 7.25 34.12
C ILE A 484 14.82 5.76 34.43
N ARG A 485 13.91 4.97 33.85
CA ARG A 485 13.94 3.51 33.86
C ARG A 485 14.53 3.02 32.54
N VAL A 486 15.67 2.34 32.59
CA VAL A 486 16.19 1.58 31.46
C VAL A 486 15.70 0.14 31.62
N GLU A 487 14.75 -0.26 30.78
CA GLU A 487 14.17 -1.60 30.84
C GLU A 487 15.20 -2.68 30.50
N ASP A 488 15.13 -3.80 31.21
CA ASP A 488 15.88 -5.02 30.88
C ASP A 488 17.42 -4.88 30.87
N PHE A 489 17.95 -3.81 31.47
CA PHE A 489 19.39 -3.56 31.55
C PHE A 489 20.21 -4.73 32.15
N PHE A 490 19.62 -5.46 33.12
CA PHE A 490 20.26 -6.57 33.83
C PHE A 490 19.74 -7.96 33.43
N ILE A 491 18.86 -8.08 32.42
CA ILE A 491 18.21 -9.36 32.10
C ILE A 491 19.22 -10.47 31.75
N ASN A 492 20.37 -10.11 31.17
CA ASN A 492 21.39 -11.05 30.70
C ASN A 492 22.54 -11.28 31.68
N ASP A 493 22.46 -10.72 32.89
CA ASP A 493 23.42 -10.98 33.96
C ASP A 493 23.16 -12.32 34.70
N LYS A 494 22.17 -13.13 34.24
CA LYS A 494 21.89 -14.48 34.77
C LYS A 494 22.74 -15.57 34.08
N GLU A 495 23.50 -16.30 34.90
CA GLU A 495 24.16 -17.61 34.70
C GLU A 495 24.79 -17.94 33.34
N ASN A 496 26.14 -18.01 33.29
CA ASN A 496 26.90 -18.87 32.34
C ASN A 496 26.44 -18.85 30.87
N SER A 497 25.91 -17.73 30.37
CA SER A 497 25.60 -17.59 28.95
C SER A 497 26.91 -17.37 28.20
N THR A 498 27.43 -18.45 27.61
CA THR A 498 28.47 -18.37 26.57
C THR A 498 27.96 -17.79 25.25
N SER A 499 26.69 -17.37 25.19
CA SER A 499 26.13 -16.58 24.09
C SER A 499 26.10 -15.10 24.49
N LEU A 500 27.01 -14.33 23.89
CA LEU A 500 27.06 -12.86 23.86
C LEU A 500 25.82 -12.18 23.23
N ASN A 501 24.70 -12.89 23.10
CA ASN A 501 23.54 -12.42 22.35
C ASN A 501 22.40 -12.05 23.30
N SER A 502 22.44 -10.78 23.74
CA SER A 502 21.34 -9.83 24.09
C SER A 502 21.98 -8.79 25.04
N LEU A 503 22.45 -7.60 24.68
CA LEU A 503 22.14 -6.60 23.64
C LEU A 503 20.89 -5.74 23.92
N SER A 504 20.64 -5.39 25.18
CA SER A 504 19.57 -4.47 25.59
C SER A 504 20.06 -3.38 26.57
N SER A 505 21.32 -2.95 26.46
CA SER A 505 21.95 -2.12 27.49
C SER A 505 22.50 -0.80 26.98
N ILE A 506 22.30 0.25 27.78
CA ILE A 506 23.08 1.49 27.71
C ILE A 506 24.55 1.21 28.06
N ASP A 507 25.46 1.55 27.15
CA ASP A 507 26.90 1.33 27.32
C ASP A 507 27.59 2.43 28.12
N LYS A 508 26.99 3.63 28.13
CA LYS A 508 27.63 4.82 28.68
C LYS A 508 26.63 5.78 29.30
N ILE A 509 27.01 6.36 30.43
CA ILE A 509 26.32 7.51 31.01
C ILE A 509 27.31 8.67 31.11
N ILE A 510 26.95 9.80 30.51
CA ILE A 510 27.74 11.04 30.50
C ILE A 510 27.10 12.04 31.45
N PHE A 511 27.83 12.42 32.49
CA PHE A 511 27.52 13.54 33.38
C PHE A 511 28.41 14.74 33.04
N SER A 512 28.06 15.90 33.60
CA SER A 512 28.87 17.12 33.45
C SER A 512 30.25 17.03 34.12
N ASP A 513 30.43 16.15 35.11
CA ASP A 513 31.67 15.99 35.89
C ASP A 513 32.44 14.68 35.60
N LYS A 514 31.79 13.65 35.05
CA LYS A 514 32.43 12.37 34.74
C LYS A 514 31.66 11.55 33.71
N ILE A 515 32.31 10.51 33.21
CA ILE A 515 31.71 9.49 32.34
C ILE A 515 31.73 8.16 33.08
N LEU A 516 30.61 7.43 33.07
CA LEU A 516 30.52 6.04 33.49
C LEU A 516 30.42 5.15 32.23
N ASN A 517 31.29 4.15 32.10
CA ASN A 517 31.09 3.07 31.14
C ASN A 517 30.24 1.95 31.75
N LEU A 518 29.82 0.97 30.94
CA LEU A 518 29.03 -0.19 31.37
C LEU A 518 29.52 -0.85 32.67
N GLN A 519 30.83 -1.06 32.80
CA GLN A 519 31.39 -1.67 34.01
C GLN A 519 31.30 -0.74 35.23
N ASP A 520 31.51 0.55 35.05
CA ASP A 520 31.35 1.54 36.12
C ASP A 520 29.88 1.64 36.57
N ILE A 521 28.92 1.58 35.63
CA ILE A 521 27.48 1.57 35.91
C ILE A 521 27.13 0.35 36.77
N LYS A 522 27.53 -0.85 36.32
CA LYS A 522 27.31 -2.10 37.06
C LYS A 522 27.95 -2.06 38.45
N ASN A 523 29.20 -1.60 38.56
CA ASN A 523 29.88 -1.48 39.86
C ASN A 523 29.17 -0.48 40.80
N THR A 524 28.59 0.60 40.26
CA THR A 524 27.92 1.63 41.05
C THR A 524 26.70 1.07 41.77
N VAL A 525 25.87 0.24 41.11
CA VAL A 525 24.63 -0.29 41.70
C VAL A 525 24.82 -1.41 42.73
N ILE A 526 26.00 -2.03 42.80
CA ILE A 526 26.31 -3.09 43.78
C ILE A 526 27.24 -2.64 44.91
N THR A 527 27.79 -1.43 44.84
CA THR A 527 28.68 -0.92 45.87
C THR A 527 27.85 -0.29 47.00
N PRO A 528 27.90 -0.83 48.23
CA PRO A 528 27.16 -0.25 49.35
C PRO A 528 27.69 1.14 49.71
N THR A 529 26.81 1.99 50.22
CA THR A 529 27.07 3.34 50.73
C THR A 529 26.61 3.48 52.18
N ASN A 530 26.98 4.57 52.85
CA ASN A 530 26.51 4.85 54.22
C ASN A 530 25.05 5.38 54.27
N GLN A 531 24.27 5.16 53.21
CA GLN A 531 22.86 5.55 53.11
C GLN A 531 22.02 4.29 52.89
N ASP A 532 20.72 4.39 53.08
CA ASP A 532 19.81 3.26 52.84
C ASP A 532 19.89 2.82 51.36
N ASP A 533 20.37 1.59 51.16
CA ASP A 533 20.60 1.00 49.84
C ASP A 533 19.72 -0.25 49.59
N ILE A 534 19.47 -0.53 48.31
CA ILE A 534 18.86 -1.77 47.84
C ILE A 534 19.86 -2.44 46.91
N ILE A 535 20.39 -3.60 47.31
CA ILE A 535 21.50 -4.27 46.60
C ILE A 535 21.08 -5.69 46.19
N TYR A 536 21.20 -5.98 44.90
CA TYR A 536 20.94 -7.29 44.31
C TYR A 536 22.25 -7.98 43.91
N ALA A 537 22.43 -9.23 44.33
CA ALA A 537 23.50 -10.08 43.82
C ALA A 537 23.34 -10.36 42.31
N TYR A 538 24.44 -10.43 41.56
CA TYR A 538 24.41 -10.77 40.13
C TYR A 538 24.22 -12.28 39.89
N ALA A 539 24.82 -13.15 40.71
CA ALA A 539 24.75 -14.60 40.54
C ALA A 539 24.78 -15.37 41.88
N ILE A 540 24.43 -16.65 41.82
CA ILE A 540 24.55 -17.59 42.95
C ILE A 540 26.03 -17.66 43.36
N GLY A 541 26.33 -17.23 44.59
CA GLY A 541 27.70 -17.18 45.14
C GLY A 541 28.35 -15.80 45.12
N SER A 542 27.71 -14.78 44.53
CA SER A 542 28.15 -13.39 44.68
C SER A 542 28.10 -12.95 46.15
N THR A 543 29.16 -12.26 46.61
CA THR A 543 29.19 -11.63 47.93
C THR A 543 28.74 -10.19 47.79
N ILE A 544 27.64 -9.83 48.44
CA ILE A 544 27.19 -8.44 48.61
C ILE A 544 27.38 -8.04 50.08
N SER A 545 27.75 -6.80 50.32
CA SER A 545 27.98 -6.23 51.66
C SER A 545 27.11 -5.00 51.85
N SER A 546 26.80 -4.67 53.10
CA SER A 546 26.13 -3.42 53.53
C SER A 546 27.12 -2.50 54.25
N LEU A 547 26.80 -1.22 54.35
CA LEU A 547 27.50 -0.26 55.22
C LEU A 547 26.50 0.33 56.25
N ASP A 548 26.64 1.59 56.66
CA ASP A 548 25.68 2.27 57.54
C ASP A 548 24.36 2.56 56.78
N GLY A 549 23.20 2.53 57.45
CA GLY A 549 21.89 2.73 56.82
C GLY A 549 20.93 1.54 57.06
N ASN A 550 19.69 1.63 56.58
CA ASN A 550 18.72 0.52 56.58
C ASN A 550 18.74 -0.25 55.25
N ASP A 551 19.84 -0.92 54.97
CA ASP A 551 20.06 -1.61 53.70
C ASP A 551 19.16 -2.84 53.51
N LYS A 552 18.67 -3.04 52.28
CA LYS A 552 17.97 -4.25 51.83
C LYS A 552 18.84 -5.04 50.85
N LEU A 553 19.29 -6.22 51.27
CA LEU A 553 20.13 -7.11 50.49
C LEU A 553 19.31 -8.28 49.92
N TYR A 554 19.31 -8.46 48.60
CA TYR A 554 18.60 -9.52 47.91
C TYR A 554 19.59 -10.49 47.23
N ARG A 555 19.46 -11.78 47.53
CA ARG A 555 20.32 -12.85 46.98
C ARG A 555 19.90 -13.33 45.59
N GLU A 556 18.64 -13.10 45.19
CA GLU A 556 18.04 -13.60 43.95
C GLU A 556 17.07 -12.55 43.38
N CYS A 557 17.05 -12.37 42.06
CA CYS A 557 15.90 -11.83 41.32
C CYS A 557 14.83 -12.92 41.28
N ARG A 558 13.61 -12.62 41.75
CA ARG A 558 12.48 -13.55 41.64
C ARG A 558 11.80 -13.42 40.29
#